data_AF-R5M4J4-F1
#
_entry.id   AF-R5M4J4-F1
#
_cell.length_a   1.000
_cell.length_b   1.000
_cell.length_c   1.000
_cell.angle_alpha   90.00
_cell.angle_beta   90.00
_cell.angle_gamma   90.00
#
_symmetry.space_group_name_H-M   'P 1'
#
loop_
_entity.id
_entity.type
_entity.pdbx_description
1 polymer ?
#
loop_
_entity_poly.entity_id
_entity_poly.type
_entity_poly.pdbx_seq_one_letter_code
_entity_poly.pdbx_strand_id
1 'polypeptide(L)'
;MKKRYIVILIIIVVYFAVFFLLYGRENYKQSKLKTTIIVNDSSIWQLEENSWTNITNSTSEKNALNWEEFNIIIDNKNVGKYAIVYDEQWYLFDKNRKPYNYTGNLIAYQANYTMKVKDFTKQEITDFTTVNKVLEENNLSTNQEFTVSNYIDVDYDNDGVDERLYFISNAFPIDTNPSTIFSIVFAEKDNKIYQIYKSIEENRSFNGCKPYISAIIDVNEDNRYEFILSCSRYSVETPIDMLYQFKDNEFKIIVSNQ
;
A
#
# COMPACT_ATOMS: atom_id res chain seq x y z
N MET A 1 46.89 -4.27 39.98
CA MET A 1 45.40 -4.29 40.05
C MET A 1 44.75 -3.25 39.14
N LYS A 2 45.03 -1.94 39.28
CA LYS A 2 44.44 -0.87 38.44
C LYS A 2 44.51 -1.09 36.92
N LYS A 3 45.64 -1.56 36.38
CA LYS A 3 45.80 -1.86 34.94
C LYS A 3 44.85 -2.95 34.42
N ARG A 4 44.51 -3.97 35.24
CA ARG A 4 43.55 -5.02 34.85
C ARG A 4 42.13 -4.46 34.74
N TYR A 5 41.73 -3.58 35.67
CA TYR A 5 40.42 -2.92 35.61
C TYR A 5 40.29 -1.98 34.41
N ILE A 6 41.35 -1.26 34.04
CA ILE A 6 41.36 -0.41 32.84
C ILE A 6 41.19 -1.25 31.56
N VAL A 7 41.89 -2.38 31.46
CA VAL A 7 41.76 -3.28 30.29
C VAL A 7 40.35 -3.87 30.19
N ILE A 8 39.76 -4.29 31.31
CA ILE A 8 38.38 -4.80 31.34
C ILE A 8 37.38 -3.72 30.92
N LEU A 9 37.55 -2.48 31.39
CA LEU A 9 36.70 -1.34 31.01
C LEU A 9 36.74 -1.09 29.50
N ILE A 10 37.94 -1.11 28.89
CA ILE A 10 38.10 -0.93 27.44
C ILE A 10 37.39 -2.04 26.67
N ILE A 11 37.52 -3.29 27.10
CA ILE A 11 36.83 -4.42 26.45
C ILE A 11 35.31 -4.24 26.51
N ILE A 12 34.77 -3.80 27.65
CA ILE A 12 33.33 -3.53 27.81
C ILE A 12 32.88 -2.39 26.87
N VAL A 13 33.63 -1.30 26.78
CA VAL A 13 33.29 -0.17 25.88
C VAL A 13 33.33 -0.60 24.42
N VAL A 14 34.34 -1.36 24.01
CA VAL A 14 34.44 -1.89 22.63
C VAL A 14 33.30 -2.87 22.35
N TYR A 15 32.96 -3.74 23.30
CA TYR A 15 31.82 -4.65 23.18
C TYR A 15 30.51 -3.88 22.97
N PHE A 16 30.21 -2.88 23.81
CA PHE A 16 29.02 -2.05 23.63
C PHE A 16 29.03 -1.25 22.34
N ALA A 17 30.19 -0.75 21.89
CA ALA A 17 30.31 -0.05 20.62
C ALA A 17 30.03 -0.98 19.43
N VAL A 18 30.57 -2.20 19.42
CA VAL A 18 30.32 -3.20 18.37
C VAL A 18 28.87 -3.66 18.42
N PHE A 19 28.32 -3.94 19.61
CA PHE A 19 26.92 -4.32 19.77
C PHE A 19 25.97 -3.20 19.32
N PHE A 20 26.28 -1.94 19.64
CA PHE A 20 25.54 -0.78 19.16
C PHE A 20 25.65 -0.58 17.64
N LEU A 21 26.80 -0.87 17.04
CA LEU A 21 26.95 -0.81 15.58
C LEU A 21 26.20 -1.93 14.84
N LEU A 22 26.19 -3.14 15.41
CA LEU A 22 25.52 -4.30 14.81
C LEU A 22 24.00 -4.27 15.01
N TYR A 23 23.53 -3.92 16.21
CA TYR A 23 22.10 -4.00 16.57
C TYR A 23 21.49 -2.64 16.88
N GLY A 24 22.27 -1.71 17.45
CA GLY A 24 21.79 -0.39 17.83
C GLY A 24 21.50 0.51 16.63
N ARG A 25 22.27 0.42 15.53
CA ARG A 25 22.10 1.27 14.35
C ARG A 25 20.80 0.99 13.60
N GLU A 26 20.44 -0.27 13.42
CA GLU A 26 19.18 -0.68 12.76
C GLU A 26 17.97 -0.27 13.61
N ASN A 27 18.02 -0.56 14.92
CA ASN A 27 16.95 -0.16 15.84
C ASN A 27 16.85 1.37 16.02
N TYR A 28 17.95 2.13 15.98
CA TYR A 28 17.91 3.60 16.15
C TYR A 28 17.47 4.34 14.88
N LYS A 29 17.73 3.77 13.69
CA LYS A 29 17.17 4.28 12.42
C LYS A 29 15.64 4.14 12.41
N GLN A 30 15.12 3.01 12.91
CA GLN A 30 13.68 2.77 13.04
C GLN A 30 13.06 3.50 14.23
N SER A 31 13.77 3.68 15.35
CA SER A 31 13.18 4.20 16.61
C SER A 31 13.12 5.73 16.73
N LYS A 32 13.44 6.51 15.68
CA LYS A 32 13.34 7.98 15.73
C LYS A 32 12.88 8.57 14.40
N LEU A 33 11.56 8.52 14.20
CA LEU A 33 10.66 9.60 13.75
C LEU A 33 9.39 8.95 13.17
N LYS A 34 8.24 9.50 13.56
CA LYS A 34 6.91 9.18 13.03
C LYS A 34 6.95 9.16 11.50
N THR A 35 6.59 8.04 10.88
CA THR A 35 6.36 7.99 9.42
C THR A 35 4.91 8.33 9.15
N THR A 36 4.63 9.21 8.21
CA THR A 36 3.27 9.49 7.73
C THR A 36 3.19 9.14 6.25
N ILE A 37 2.18 8.38 5.86
CA ILE A 37 1.83 8.09 4.47
C ILE A 37 0.41 8.57 4.23
N ILE A 38 0.21 9.33 3.17
CA ILE A 38 -1.09 9.71 2.66
C ILE A 38 -1.32 8.89 1.39
N VAL A 39 -2.49 8.24 1.31
CA VAL A 39 -2.92 7.47 0.14
C VAL A 39 -4.13 8.17 -0.47
N ASN A 40 -3.94 8.70 -1.67
CA ASN A 40 -4.92 9.54 -2.38
C ASN A 40 -5.50 10.59 -1.43
N ASP A 41 -6.83 10.79 -1.47
CA ASP A 41 -7.55 11.67 -0.56
C ASP A 41 -8.22 10.92 0.59
N SER A 42 -8.08 9.60 0.64
CA SER A 42 -8.90 8.69 1.44
C SER A 42 -8.25 8.23 2.74
N SER A 43 -6.92 8.20 2.81
CA SER A 43 -6.21 7.69 4.00
C SER A 43 -4.95 8.46 4.36
N ILE A 44 -4.70 8.54 5.67
CA ILE A 44 -3.47 8.98 6.32
C ILE A 44 -3.08 7.89 7.32
N TRP A 45 -1.95 7.24 7.08
CA TRP A 45 -1.39 6.22 7.94
C TRP A 45 -0.15 6.74 8.65
N GLN A 46 -0.03 6.41 9.93
CA GLN A 46 1.11 6.79 10.75
C GLN A 46 1.76 5.57 11.39
N LEU A 47 3.08 5.46 11.22
CA LEU A 47 3.91 4.48 11.91
C LEU A 47 4.53 5.16 13.13
N GLU A 48 4.12 4.71 14.31
CA GLU A 48 4.68 5.09 15.60
C GLU A 48 4.91 3.83 16.44
N GLU A 49 6.03 3.76 17.16
CA GLU A 49 6.35 2.62 18.04
C GLU A 49 6.23 1.23 17.36
N ASN A 50 6.60 1.15 16.07
CA ASN A 50 6.50 -0.04 15.21
C ASN A 50 5.07 -0.54 14.93
N SER A 51 4.05 0.30 15.14
CA SER A 51 2.67 0.01 14.74
C SER A 51 2.14 1.05 13.77
N TRP A 52 1.52 0.57 12.69
CA TRP A 52 0.76 1.42 11.79
C TRP A 52 -0.62 1.71 12.38
N THR A 53 -1.08 2.95 12.23
CA THR A 53 -2.45 3.37 12.59
C THR A 53 -3.02 4.23 11.48
N ASN A 54 -4.31 4.07 11.19
CA ASN A 54 -5.05 5.02 10.37
C ASN A 54 -5.54 6.16 11.26
N ILE A 55 -5.19 7.39 10.89
CA ILE A 55 -5.60 8.60 11.61
C ILE A 55 -6.53 9.47 10.78
N THR A 56 -7.22 8.88 9.82
CA THR A 56 -8.17 9.60 8.95
C THR A 56 -9.53 9.66 9.64
N ASN A 57 -9.66 10.45 10.70
CA ASN A 57 -10.90 10.54 11.47
C ASN A 57 -11.61 11.88 11.27
N SER A 58 -10.94 12.88 10.69
CA SER A 58 -11.48 14.23 10.60
C SER A 58 -10.80 15.13 9.55
N THR A 59 -11.53 16.12 9.07
CA THR A 59 -10.96 17.24 8.30
C THR A 59 -9.87 17.98 9.10
N SER A 60 -9.96 18.00 10.43
CA SER A 60 -8.93 18.63 11.28
C SER A 60 -7.57 17.95 11.21
N GLU A 61 -7.51 16.61 11.14
CA GLU A 61 -6.24 15.89 10.98
C GLU A 61 -5.63 16.15 9.61
N LYS A 62 -6.45 16.21 8.55
CA LYS A 62 -5.99 16.60 7.21
C LYS A 62 -5.44 18.04 7.20
N ASN A 63 -6.19 18.97 7.78
CA ASN A 63 -5.79 20.38 7.85
C ASN A 63 -4.52 20.61 8.68
N ALA A 64 -4.23 19.75 9.65
CA ALA A 64 -3.00 19.82 10.44
C ALA A 64 -1.74 19.55 9.61
N LEU A 65 -1.89 18.90 8.44
CA LEU A 65 -0.79 18.65 7.50
C LEU A 65 -0.64 19.75 6.43
N ASN A 66 -1.48 20.78 6.45
CA ASN A 66 -1.40 21.85 5.46
C ASN A 66 -0.05 22.58 5.55
N TRP A 67 0.59 22.76 4.40
CA TRP A 67 1.92 23.34 4.19
C TRP A 67 3.11 22.51 4.68
N GLU A 68 2.88 21.31 5.21
CA GLU A 68 3.94 20.35 5.48
C GLU A 68 4.51 19.80 4.17
N GLU A 69 5.82 19.57 4.13
CA GLU A 69 6.50 19.02 2.94
C GLU A 69 6.54 17.50 2.97
N PHE A 70 6.05 16.88 1.90
CA PHE A 70 6.05 15.43 1.70
C PHE A 70 6.91 15.06 0.49
N ASN A 71 7.51 13.87 0.52
CA ASN A 71 7.98 13.23 -0.71
C ASN A 71 6.76 12.70 -1.46
N ILE A 72 6.67 13.01 -2.74
CA ILE A 72 5.50 12.72 -3.56
C ILE A 72 5.83 11.63 -4.57
N ILE A 73 4.95 10.66 -4.65
CA ILE A 73 4.91 9.62 -5.68
C ILE A 73 3.56 9.76 -6.40
N ILE A 74 3.59 9.83 -7.72
CA ILE A 74 2.40 9.83 -8.58
C ILE A 74 2.54 8.67 -9.56
N ASP A 75 1.54 7.80 -9.63
CA ASP A 75 1.53 6.60 -10.50
C ASP A 75 2.86 5.83 -10.43
N ASN A 76 3.29 5.49 -9.21
CA ASN A 76 4.55 4.78 -8.90
C ASN A 76 5.84 5.48 -9.35
N LYS A 77 5.80 6.79 -9.61
CA LYS A 77 6.99 7.57 -9.95
C LYS A 77 7.23 8.64 -8.90
N ASN A 78 8.43 8.65 -8.34
CA ASN A 78 8.85 9.69 -7.43
C ASN A 78 9.02 11.01 -8.20
N VAL A 79 8.27 12.05 -7.81
CA VAL A 79 8.29 13.36 -8.47
C VAL A 79 9.01 14.43 -7.64
N GLY A 80 9.46 14.09 -6.43
CA GLY A 80 10.19 14.99 -5.54
C GLY A 80 9.38 15.48 -4.34
N LYS A 81 9.84 16.57 -3.72
CA LYS A 81 9.24 17.12 -2.50
C LYS A 81 8.31 18.30 -2.80
N TYR A 82 7.11 18.26 -2.23
CA TYR A 82 6.10 19.31 -2.37
C TYR A 82 5.41 19.55 -1.02
N ALA A 83 5.00 20.80 -0.80
CA ALA A 83 4.07 21.12 0.28
C ALA A 83 2.66 20.69 -0.12
N ILE A 84 1.87 20.22 0.84
CA ILE A 84 0.50 19.76 0.58
C ILE A 84 -0.55 20.69 1.21
N VAL A 85 -1.72 20.80 0.60
CA VAL A 85 -2.89 21.48 1.21
C VAL A 85 -4.13 20.66 0.90
N TYR A 86 -4.93 20.36 1.92
CA TYR A 86 -6.21 19.69 1.76
C TYR A 86 -7.35 20.69 1.57
N ASP A 87 -8.12 20.51 0.50
CA ASP A 87 -9.41 21.15 0.26
C ASP A 87 -10.25 20.24 -0.65
N GLU A 88 -11.05 19.36 -0.03
CA GLU A 88 -11.73 18.20 -0.67
C GLU A 88 -10.78 17.12 -1.22
N GLN A 89 -9.65 17.53 -1.80
CA GLN A 89 -8.53 16.72 -2.28
C GLN A 89 -7.19 17.34 -1.85
N TRP A 90 -6.10 16.60 -1.99
CA TRP A 90 -4.76 17.12 -1.76
C TRP A 90 -4.23 17.88 -2.97
N TYR A 91 -3.86 19.14 -2.75
CA TYR A 91 -3.14 19.97 -3.70
C TYR A 91 -1.66 20.01 -3.36
N LEU A 92 -0.81 20.04 -4.39
CA LEU A 92 0.64 20.06 -4.26
C LEU A 92 1.18 21.44 -4.62
N PHE A 93 2.17 21.91 -3.88
CA PHE A 93 2.83 23.20 -4.09
C PHE A 93 4.35 23.05 -4.09
N ASP A 94 5.01 23.65 -5.09
CA ASP A 94 6.46 23.68 -5.15
C ASP A 94 7.06 24.58 -4.03
N LYS A 95 8.39 24.61 -3.95
CA LYS A 95 9.13 25.45 -2.99
C LYS A 95 8.82 26.96 -3.08
N ASN A 96 8.25 27.45 -4.19
CA ASN A 96 7.86 28.84 -4.40
C ASN A 96 6.35 29.05 -4.19
N ARG A 97 5.63 28.05 -3.67
CA ARG A 97 4.18 28.01 -3.54
C ARG A 97 3.42 28.10 -4.86
N LYS A 98 4.02 27.65 -5.95
CA LYS A 98 3.30 27.47 -7.21
C LYS A 98 2.59 26.12 -7.20
N PRO A 99 1.30 26.07 -7.61
CA PRO A 99 0.57 24.81 -7.67
C PRO A 99 1.23 23.86 -8.67
N TYR A 100 1.31 22.59 -8.28
CA TYR A 100 1.74 21.48 -9.12
C TYR A 100 0.51 20.60 -9.41
N ASN A 101 0.04 20.65 -10.65
CA ASN A 101 -1.09 19.84 -11.08
C ASN A 101 -0.64 18.41 -11.32
N TYR A 102 -1.40 17.45 -10.81
CA TYR A 102 -1.18 16.03 -11.04
C TYR A 102 -2.48 15.32 -11.36
N THR A 103 -2.33 14.12 -11.93
CA THR A 103 -3.40 13.17 -12.19
C THR A 103 -2.88 11.79 -11.84
N GLY A 104 -3.77 10.89 -11.42
CA GLY A 104 -3.39 9.53 -11.03
C GLY A 104 -3.32 9.36 -9.52
N ASN A 105 -2.75 8.23 -9.10
CA ASN A 105 -2.69 7.85 -7.69
C ASN A 105 -1.62 8.66 -6.96
N LEU A 106 -1.99 9.34 -5.89
CA LEU A 106 -1.08 10.10 -5.04
C LEU A 106 -0.66 9.25 -3.84
N ILE A 107 0.64 9.06 -3.67
CA ILE A 107 1.23 8.67 -2.39
C ILE A 107 2.14 9.80 -1.92
N ALA A 108 1.81 10.41 -0.79
CA ALA A 108 2.65 11.42 -0.15
C ALA A 108 3.21 10.84 1.15
N TYR A 109 4.53 10.85 1.34
CA TYR A 109 5.12 10.35 2.57
C TYR A 109 6.15 11.29 3.22
N GLN A 110 6.11 11.32 4.55
CA GLN A 110 7.13 11.90 5.41
C GLN A 110 7.80 10.76 6.18
N ALA A 111 9.07 10.51 5.88
CA ALA A 111 9.91 9.51 6.53
C ALA A 111 11.37 9.99 6.56
N ASN A 112 12.19 9.39 7.42
CA ASN A 112 13.64 9.62 7.47
C ASN A 112 14.43 8.72 6.48
N TYR A 113 13.74 7.88 5.72
CA TYR A 113 14.25 7.06 4.62
C TYR A 113 13.50 7.35 3.31
N THR A 114 14.01 6.81 2.21
CA THR A 114 13.35 6.89 0.91
C THR A 114 12.57 5.62 0.65
N MET A 115 11.27 5.74 0.42
CA MET A 115 10.45 4.60 0.02
C MET A 115 10.70 4.29 -1.45
N LYS A 116 11.03 3.03 -1.75
CA LYS A 116 11.22 2.56 -3.12
C LYS A 116 9.88 2.08 -3.66
N VAL A 117 9.63 2.32 -4.94
CA VAL A 117 8.40 1.91 -5.62
C VAL A 117 8.72 1.06 -6.83
N LYS A 118 7.87 0.06 -7.10
CA LYS A 118 7.90 -0.69 -8.36
C LYS A 118 6.91 -0.08 -9.33
N ASP A 119 7.38 0.13 -10.56
CA ASP A 119 6.50 0.46 -11.67
C ASP A 119 5.74 -0.80 -12.10
N PHE A 120 4.54 -0.62 -12.61
CA PHE A 120 3.71 -1.70 -13.13
C PHE A 120 2.81 -1.17 -14.24
N THR A 121 2.41 -2.06 -15.14
CA THR A 121 1.46 -1.74 -16.21
C THR A 121 0.27 -2.68 -16.12
N LYS A 122 -0.93 -2.11 -16.16
CA LYS A 122 -2.18 -2.88 -16.23
C LYS A 122 -2.33 -3.50 -17.61
N GLN A 123 -2.66 -4.78 -17.63
CA GLN A 123 -2.93 -5.56 -18.83
C GLN A 123 -4.35 -6.11 -18.78
N GLU A 124 -5.00 -6.20 -19.94
CA GLU A 124 -6.33 -6.80 -20.05
C GLU A 124 -6.23 -8.33 -19.96
N ILE A 125 -7.16 -8.94 -19.23
CA ILE A 125 -7.24 -10.41 -19.15
C ILE A 125 -7.84 -10.93 -20.47
N THR A 126 -7.07 -11.76 -21.18
CA THR A 126 -7.51 -12.42 -22.42
C THR A 126 -7.76 -13.93 -22.22
N ASP A 127 -7.00 -14.56 -21.33
CA ASP A 127 -7.22 -15.93 -20.86
C ASP A 127 -7.84 -15.90 -19.46
N PHE A 128 -9.09 -16.36 -19.36
CA PHE A 128 -9.86 -16.39 -18.13
C PHE A 128 -9.74 -17.72 -17.38
N THR A 129 -8.86 -18.65 -17.78
CA THR A 129 -8.74 -19.98 -17.14
C THR A 129 -8.52 -19.88 -15.63
N THR A 130 -7.53 -19.10 -15.19
CA THR A 130 -7.24 -18.89 -13.76
C THR A 130 -8.35 -18.12 -13.04
N VAL A 131 -8.93 -17.11 -13.69
CA VAL A 131 -10.05 -16.33 -13.14
C VAL A 131 -11.27 -17.23 -12.92
N ASN A 132 -11.63 -18.05 -13.90
CA ASN A 132 -12.78 -18.94 -13.84
C ASN A 132 -12.63 -19.97 -12.72
N LYS A 133 -11.42 -20.50 -12.52
CA LYS A 133 -11.12 -21.35 -11.38
C LYS A 133 -11.40 -20.65 -10.05
N VAL A 134 -10.93 -19.41 -9.88
CA VAL A 134 -11.19 -18.62 -8.65
C VAL A 134 -12.68 -18.34 -8.47
N LEU A 135 -13.41 -18.06 -9.54
CA LEU A 135 -14.86 -17.84 -9.48
C LEU A 135 -15.61 -19.10 -9.06
N GLU A 136 -15.29 -20.24 -9.67
CA GLU A 136 -15.88 -21.54 -9.35
C GLU A 136 -15.60 -21.94 -7.89
N GLU A 137 -14.37 -21.77 -7.41
CA GLU A 137 -13.97 -22.00 -6.02
C GLU A 137 -14.77 -21.15 -5.00
N ASN A 138 -15.33 -20.02 -5.45
CA ASN A 138 -16.18 -19.14 -4.64
C ASN A 138 -17.68 -19.22 -4.99
N ASN A 139 -18.11 -20.24 -5.75
CA ASN A 139 -19.49 -20.43 -6.19
C ASN A 139 -20.08 -19.26 -7.00
N LEU A 140 -19.25 -18.59 -7.80
CA LEU A 140 -19.65 -17.49 -8.68
C LEU A 140 -19.78 -17.99 -10.13
N SER A 141 -20.63 -17.32 -10.92
CA SER A 141 -20.79 -17.61 -12.35
C SER A 141 -19.53 -17.21 -13.11
N THR A 142 -19.03 -18.07 -13.99
CA THR A 142 -17.95 -17.72 -14.93
C THR A 142 -18.45 -16.91 -16.13
N ASN A 143 -19.77 -16.95 -16.38
CA ASN A 143 -20.45 -16.14 -17.39
C ASN A 143 -21.08 -14.91 -16.73
N GLN A 144 -20.26 -13.95 -16.32
CA GLN A 144 -20.71 -12.71 -15.70
C GLN A 144 -20.01 -11.51 -16.33
N GLU A 145 -20.66 -10.36 -16.29
CA GLU A 145 -20.07 -9.10 -16.71
C GLU A 145 -19.06 -8.62 -15.65
N PHE A 146 -17.85 -8.31 -16.08
CA PHE A 146 -16.84 -7.71 -15.23
C PHE A 146 -16.81 -6.20 -15.42
N THR A 147 -16.82 -5.46 -14.31
CA THR A 147 -16.58 -4.02 -14.29
C THR A 147 -15.12 -3.67 -14.00
N VAL A 148 -14.35 -4.65 -13.51
CA VAL A 148 -12.89 -4.65 -13.44
C VAL A 148 -12.41 -6.02 -13.93
N SER A 149 -11.54 -6.03 -14.93
CA SER A 149 -10.90 -7.24 -15.47
C SER A 149 -9.52 -6.88 -16.01
N ASN A 150 -8.51 -6.91 -15.14
CA ASN A 150 -7.13 -6.66 -15.53
C ASN A 150 -6.18 -7.42 -14.62
N TYR A 151 -4.93 -7.51 -15.05
CA TYR A 151 -3.83 -8.01 -14.22
C TYR A 151 -2.61 -7.10 -14.35
N ILE A 152 -1.65 -7.29 -13.45
CA ILE A 152 -0.30 -6.76 -13.54
C ILE A 152 0.69 -7.90 -13.37
N ASP A 153 1.85 -7.79 -14.00
CA ASP A 153 3.00 -8.66 -13.78
C ASP A 153 4.05 -7.86 -13.01
N VAL A 154 4.51 -8.39 -11.87
CA VAL A 154 5.51 -7.75 -11.01
C VAL A 154 6.25 -8.78 -10.16
N ASP A 155 7.58 -8.73 -10.18
CA ASP A 155 8.45 -9.42 -9.20
C ASP A 155 8.35 -8.71 -7.85
N TYR A 156 7.43 -9.10 -6.97
CA TYR A 156 7.21 -8.36 -5.72
C TYR A 156 8.12 -8.82 -4.58
N ASP A 157 8.62 -10.05 -4.62
CA ASP A 157 9.50 -10.61 -3.59
C ASP A 157 11.00 -10.60 -3.97
N ASN A 158 11.32 -10.01 -5.12
CA ASN A 158 12.67 -9.82 -5.66
C ASN A 158 13.42 -11.14 -5.88
N ASP A 159 12.71 -12.21 -6.27
CA ASP A 159 13.33 -13.47 -6.67
C ASP A 159 13.77 -13.49 -8.16
N GLY A 160 13.43 -12.42 -8.91
CA GLY A 160 13.75 -12.24 -10.31
C GLY A 160 12.73 -12.83 -11.28
N VAL A 161 11.59 -13.33 -10.78
CA VAL A 161 10.45 -13.83 -11.56
C VAL A 161 9.26 -12.92 -11.31
N ASP A 162 8.60 -12.46 -12.38
CA ASP A 162 7.37 -11.68 -12.20
C ASP A 162 6.21 -12.59 -11.77
N GLU A 163 5.52 -12.20 -10.70
CA GLU A 163 4.22 -12.78 -10.34
C GLU A 163 3.08 -12.01 -10.98
N ARG A 164 2.00 -12.74 -11.28
CA ARG A 164 0.79 -12.15 -11.86
C ARG A 164 -0.24 -11.86 -10.78
N LEU A 165 -0.68 -10.62 -10.67
CA LEU A 165 -1.75 -10.19 -9.78
C LEU A 165 -2.99 -9.83 -10.58
N TYR A 166 -4.11 -10.50 -10.30
CA TYR A 166 -5.38 -10.32 -10.98
C TYR A 166 -6.32 -9.45 -10.15
N PHE A 167 -7.07 -8.58 -10.84
CA PHE A 167 -8.10 -7.71 -10.27
C PHE A 167 -9.40 -7.97 -11.01
N ILE A 168 -10.39 -8.54 -10.31
CA ILE A 168 -11.70 -8.83 -10.87
C ILE A 168 -12.81 -8.29 -9.98
N SER A 169 -13.83 -7.68 -10.58
CA SER A 169 -15.01 -7.18 -9.89
C SER A 169 -16.17 -7.08 -10.86
N ASN A 170 -17.40 -7.25 -10.36
CA ASN A 170 -18.63 -6.88 -11.06
C ASN A 170 -19.37 -5.74 -10.34
N ALA A 171 -18.71 -5.04 -9.40
CA ALA A 171 -19.32 -3.94 -8.65
C ALA A 171 -19.72 -2.78 -9.57
N PHE A 172 -20.87 -2.17 -9.28
CA PHE A 172 -21.46 -1.07 -10.04
C PHE A 172 -21.67 -1.41 -11.54
N PRO A 173 -22.34 -2.53 -11.86
CA PRO A 173 -22.68 -2.86 -13.23
C PRO A 173 -23.68 -1.83 -13.78
N ILE A 174 -23.54 -1.48 -15.05
CA ILE A 174 -24.40 -0.48 -15.70
C ILE A 174 -25.54 -1.18 -16.45
N ASP A 175 -25.23 -2.26 -17.15
CA ASP A 175 -26.16 -2.93 -18.07
C ASP A 175 -26.76 -4.23 -17.50
N THR A 176 -26.24 -4.70 -16.37
CA THR A 176 -26.68 -5.94 -15.72
C THR A 176 -27.08 -5.72 -14.26
N ASN A 177 -27.90 -6.64 -13.73
CA ASN A 177 -28.28 -6.67 -12.33
C ASN A 177 -27.95 -8.04 -11.72
N PRO A 178 -26.67 -8.34 -11.45
CA PRO A 178 -26.26 -9.62 -10.88
C PRO A 178 -26.89 -9.79 -9.48
N SER A 179 -27.19 -11.02 -9.07
CA SER A 179 -27.68 -11.29 -7.70
C SER A 179 -26.61 -11.06 -6.64
N THR A 180 -25.35 -11.18 -7.03
CA THR A 180 -24.18 -11.14 -6.14
C THR A 180 -23.19 -10.12 -6.69
N ILE A 181 -22.69 -9.25 -5.83
CA ILE A 181 -21.57 -8.36 -6.10
C ILE A 181 -20.31 -8.97 -5.50
N PHE A 182 -19.22 -8.99 -6.26
CA PHE A 182 -17.93 -9.45 -5.80
C PHE A 182 -16.81 -8.53 -6.22
N SER A 183 -15.72 -8.60 -5.47
CA SER A 183 -14.46 -7.93 -5.74
C SER A 183 -13.36 -8.82 -5.19
N ILE A 184 -12.52 -9.35 -6.08
CA ILE A 184 -11.50 -10.34 -5.74
C ILE A 184 -10.17 -9.88 -6.33
N VAL A 185 -9.14 -9.91 -5.49
CA VAL A 185 -7.75 -9.68 -5.89
C VAL A 185 -6.93 -10.86 -5.41
N PHE A 186 -6.13 -11.43 -6.30
CA PHE A 186 -5.28 -12.58 -5.99
C PHE A 186 -4.00 -12.56 -6.81
N ALA A 187 -2.94 -13.15 -6.27
CA ALA A 187 -1.70 -13.41 -6.98
C ALA A 187 -1.64 -14.87 -7.44
N GLU A 188 -1.01 -15.11 -8.57
CA GLU A 188 -0.64 -16.43 -9.07
C GLU A 188 0.89 -16.55 -9.05
N LYS A 189 1.39 -17.50 -8.26
CA LYS A 189 2.83 -17.83 -8.18
C LYS A 189 2.97 -19.35 -8.12
N ASP A 190 3.82 -19.92 -8.96
CA ASP A 190 4.07 -21.37 -9.05
C ASP A 190 2.79 -22.22 -9.16
N ASN A 191 1.84 -21.81 -10.00
CA ASN A 191 0.50 -22.42 -10.15
C ASN A 191 -0.34 -22.46 -8.85
N LYS A 192 0.01 -21.66 -7.84
CA LYS A 192 -0.75 -21.47 -6.61
C LYS A 192 -1.40 -20.10 -6.62
N ILE A 193 -2.64 -20.06 -6.13
CA ILE A 193 -3.41 -18.84 -5.97
C ILE A 193 -3.25 -18.37 -4.53
N TYR A 194 -2.84 -17.12 -4.37
CA TYR A 194 -2.72 -16.43 -3.09
C TYR A 194 -3.78 -15.32 -3.04
N GLN A 195 -4.79 -15.51 -2.19
CA GLN A 195 -5.83 -14.51 -2.03
C GLN A 195 -5.27 -13.26 -1.34
N ILE A 196 -5.53 -12.08 -1.92
CA ILE A 196 -5.14 -10.78 -1.34
C ILE A 196 -6.38 -10.11 -0.73
N TYR A 197 -7.42 -9.96 -1.54
CA TYR A 197 -8.67 -9.33 -1.14
C TYR A 197 -9.86 -10.12 -1.68
N LYS A 198 -10.92 -10.20 -0.87
CA LYS A 198 -12.17 -10.84 -1.26
C LYS A 198 -13.34 -10.18 -0.55
N SER A 199 -14.26 -9.64 -1.34
CA SER A 199 -15.61 -9.28 -0.91
C SER A 199 -16.60 -9.97 -1.82
N ILE A 200 -17.59 -10.66 -1.24
CA ILE A 200 -18.71 -11.29 -1.95
C ILE A 200 -19.95 -11.04 -1.11
N GLU A 201 -20.94 -10.36 -1.68
CA GLU A 201 -22.15 -9.95 -0.98
C GLU A 201 -23.37 -9.94 -1.91
N GLU A 202 -24.57 -10.03 -1.33
CA GLU A 202 -25.82 -9.88 -2.06
C GLU A 202 -25.90 -8.48 -2.69
N ASN A 203 -26.37 -8.38 -3.93
CA ASN A 203 -26.47 -7.11 -4.62
C ASN A 203 -27.53 -6.19 -3.97
N ARG A 204 -27.08 -5.04 -3.47
CA ARG A 204 -27.88 -3.96 -2.88
C ARG A 204 -27.73 -2.65 -3.70
N SER A 205 -27.50 -2.79 -5.00
CA SER A 205 -27.26 -1.74 -6.01
C SER A 205 -25.91 -1.02 -5.90
N PHE A 206 -25.57 -0.47 -4.75
CA PHE A 206 -24.41 0.43 -4.57
C PHE A 206 -23.33 -0.12 -3.63
N ASN A 207 -23.44 -1.39 -3.26
CA ASN A 207 -22.43 -2.08 -2.45
C ASN A 207 -21.32 -2.70 -3.32
N GLY A 208 -20.29 -3.22 -2.68
CA GLY A 208 -19.05 -3.63 -3.31
C GLY A 208 -18.09 -2.47 -3.56
N CYS A 209 -17.02 -2.76 -4.30
CA CYS A 209 -16.05 -1.75 -4.70
C CYS A 209 -15.27 -2.18 -5.95
N LYS A 210 -14.57 -1.26 -6.60
CA LYS A 210 -13.69 -1.58 -7.74
C LYS A 210 -12.24 -1.58 -7.26
N PRO A 211 -11.59 -2.76 -7.12
CA PRO A 211 -10.25 -2.85 -6.60
C PRO A 211 -9.23 -2.38 -7.64
N TYR A 212 -8.17 -1.72 -7.18
CA TYR A 212 -7.01 -1.35 -7.96
C TYR A 212 -5.78 -1.23 -7.06
N ILE A 213 -4.61 -1.49 -7.62
CA ILE A 213 -3.36 -1.23 -6.92
C ILE A 213 -3.02 0.28 -7.01
N SER A 214 -2.82 0.92 -5.87
CA SER A 214 -2.39 2.33 -5.78
C SER A 214 -0.87 2.44 -5.88
N ALA A 215 -0.15 1.57 -5.15
CA ALA A 215 1.30 1.48 -5.23
C ALA A 215 1.83 0.12 -4.78
N ILE A 216 3.02 -0.24 -5.29
CA ILE A 216 3.86 -1.33 -4.79
C ILE A 216 5.11 -0.67 -4.22
N ILE A 217 5.27 -0.69 -2.91
CA ILE A 217 6.14 0.24 -2.19
C ILE A 217 6.80 -0.41 -0.97
N ASP A 218 8.10 -0.18 -0.80
CA ASP A 218 8.86 -0.53 0.41
C ASP A 218 8.63 0.58 1.44
N VAL A 219 7.75 0.33 2.42
CA VAL A 219 7.34 1.36 3.40
C VAL A 219 8.22 1.43 4.64
N ASN A 220 9.23 0.56 4.77
CA ASN A 220 10.02 0.44 6.01
C ASN A 220 11.55 0.30 5.78
N GLU A 221 12.02 0.45 4.53
CA GLU A 221 13.41 0.31 4.08
C GLU A 221 14.00 -1.11 4.26
N ASP A 222 13.16 -2.16 4.25
CA ASP A 222 13.61 -3.57 4.38
C ASP A 222 13.87 -4.29 3.04
N ASN A 223 13.66 -3.60 1.91
CA ASN A 223 13.71 -4.12 0.54
C ASN A 223 12.67 -5.21 0.21
N ARG A 224 11.61 -5.32 1.00
CA ARG A 224 10.40 -6.06 0.65
C ARG A 224 9.33 -5.03 0.31
N TYR A 225 8.50 -5.37 -0.66
CA TYR A 225 7.47 -4.45 -1.13
C TYR A 225 6.14 -4.81 -0.48
N GLU A 226 5.50 -3.80 0.10
CA GLU A 226 4.11 -3.84 0.48
C GLU A 226 3.23 -3.38 -0.69
N PHE A 227 1.96 -3.76 -0.63
CA PHE A 227 0.95 -3.39 -1.61
C PHE A 227 -0.04 -2.43 -0.98
N ILE A 228 -0.16 -1.24 -1.55
CA ILE A 228 -1.25 -0.33 -1.25
C ILE A 228 -2.39 -0.69 -2.20
N LEU A 229 -3.30 -1.56 -1.73
CA LEU A 229 -4.50 -1.93 -2.45
C LEU A 229 -5.63 -0.97 -2.07
N SER A 230 -6.23 -0.35 -3.08
CA SER A 230 -7.35 0.55 -2.90
C SER A 230 -8.61 -0.02 -3.54
N CYS A 231 -9.78 0.34 -3.02
CA CYS A 231 -11.07 -0.08 -3.54
C CYS A 231 -12.02 1.11 -3.65
N SER A 232 -12.32 1.53 -4.88
CA SER A 232 -13.24 2.64 -5.14
C SER A 232 -14.66 2.23 -4.81
N ARG A 233 -15.37 3.03 -4.00
CA ARG A 233 -16.78 2.84 -3.66
C ARG A 233 -17.69 3.71 -4.51
N TYR A 234 -18.99 3.49 -4.42
CA TYR A 234 -19.94 4.26 -5.21
C TYR A 234 -20.08 5.70 -4.69
N SER A 235 -20.16 6.67 -5.61
CA SER A 235 -20.43 8.08 -5.29
C SER A 235 -19.40 8.70 -4.34
N VAL A 236 -19.85 9.36 -3.28
CA VAL A 236 -19.06 10.12 -2.29
C VAL A 236 -18.50 9.24 -1.16
N GLU A 237 -18.70 7.93 -1.22
CA GLU A 237 -18.16 7.04 -0.20
C GLU A 237 -16.63 7.00 -0.29
N THR A 238 -15.96 7.22 0.84
CA THR A 238 -14.50 7.18 0.93
C THR A 238 -14.00 5.82 0.44
N PRO A 239 -13.06 5.79 -0.52
CA PRO A 239 -12.38 4.56 -0.92
C PRO A 239 -11.78 3.82 0.26
N ILE A 240 -11.73 2.48 0.17
CA ILE A 240 -11.03 1.66 1.15
C ILE A 240 -9.58 1.55 0.70
N ASP A 241 -8.62 1.88 1.56
CA ASP A 241 -7.20 1.66 1.32
C ASP A 241 -6.66 0.67 2.34
N MET A 242 -5.86 -0.27 1.88
CA MET A 242 -5.27 -1.33 2.68
C MET A 242 -3.80 -1.47 2.32
N LEU A 243 -2.93 -1.47 3.33
CA LEU A 243 -1.52 -1.83 3.19
C LEU A 243 -1.37 -3.32 3.45
N TYR A 244 -0.93 -4.08 2.46
CA TYR A 244 -0.70 -5.51 2.54
C TYR A 244 0.80 -5.83 2.53
N GLN A 245 1.17 -6.84 3.32
CA GLN A 245 2.50 -7.47 3.27
C GLN A 245 2.35 -8.96 3.00
N PHE A 246 3.22 -9.51 2.14
CA PHE A 246 3.32 -10.96 1.96
C PHE A 246 4.23 -11.56 3.04
N LYS A 247 3.66 -12.36 3.93
CA LYS A 247 4.37 -12.97 5.06
C LYS A 247 3.75 -14.31 5.41
N ASP A 248 4.58 -15.31 5.71
CA ASP A 248 4.13 -16.66 6.07
C ASP A 248 3.27 -17.32 4.98
N ASN A 249 3.60 -17.09 3.70
CA ASN A 249 2.85 -17.54 2.52
C ASN A 249 1.41 -17.00 2.40
N GLU A 250 1.12 -15.86 3.01
CA GLU A 250 -0.18 -15.20 2.90
C GLU A 250 -0.03 -13.67 2.85
N PHE A 251 -1.01 -13.00 2.25
CA PHE A 251 -1.10 -11.54 2.27
C PHE A 251 -1.82 -11.10 3.54
N LYS A 252 -1.14 -10.30 4.37
CA LYS A 252 -1.66 -9.78 5.64
C LYS A 252 -1.86 -8.28 5.54
N ILE A 253 -3.03 -7.81 5.98
CA ILE A 253 -3.28 -6.38 6.15
C ILE A 253 -2.46 -5.90 7.35
N ILE A 254 -1.67 -4.85 7.14
CA ILE A 254 -0.92 -4.14 8.18
C ILE A 254 -1.77 -2.99 8.73
N VAL A 255 -2.39 -2.20 7.84
CA VAL A 255 -3.27 -1.09 8.20
C VAL A 255 -4.34 -0.90 7.12
N SER A 256 -5.50 -0.44 7.54
CA SER A 256 -6.63 -0.12 6.67
C SER A 256 -7.37 1.11 7.21
N ASN A 257 -8.11 1.81 6.36
CA ASN A 257 -9.07 2.83 6.77
C ASN A 257 -10.51 2.30 6.96
N GLN A 258 -10.70 0.98 6.81
CA GLN A 258 -11.97 0.27 7.06
C GLN A 258 -12.22 0.01 8.55
#